data_AF-A0A651GIW7-F1
#
_entry.id   AF-A0A651GIW7-F1
#
_cell.length_a   1.000
_cell.length_b   1.000
_cell.length_c   1.000
_cell.angle_alpha   90.00
_cell.angle_beta   90.00
_cell.angle_gamma   90.00
#
_symmetry.space_group_name_H-M   'P 1'
#
loop_
_entity.id
_entity.type
_entity.pdbx_description
1 polymer ?
#
loop_
_entity_poly.entity_id
_entity_poly.type
_entity_poly.pdbx_seq_one_letter_code
_entity_poly.pdbx_strand_id
1 'polypeptide(L)'
;MKQTLTVEEKYSQYWPAICIISLLLAVALFYSYQVTANVLIEGYLRLASFGFLALSILSYFKIRDGKVLIDLENDSDGVLTVKYSVRNQYIHSEEWAVSEMFEVKTDIMPDRSLYNNLIKKDRCVRFRRKSEEDWIYFNKINGRVIPFTKENAQRIRDYLVKIKD
;
A
#
# COMPACT_ATOMS: atom_id res chain seq x y z
N MET A 1 23.72 -19.11 -5.32
CA MET A 1 23.78 -17.71 -4.83
C MET A 1 22.39 -17.29 -4.42
N LYS A 2 22.20 -16.86 -3.17
CA LYS A 2 20.91 -16.28 -2.73
C LYS A 2 20.71 -14.96 -3.45
N GLN A 3 19.76 -14.90 -4.38
CA GLN A 3 19.36 -13.64 -5.00
C GLN A 3 18.23 -13.07 -4.17
N THR A 4 18.40 -11.84 -3.67
CA THR A 4 17.39 -11.17 -2.86
C THR A 4 16.91 -9.91 -3.57
N LEU A 5 15.59 -9.71 -3.65
CA LEU A 5 15.00 -8.48 -4.18
C LEU A 5 14.06 -7.87 -3.14
N THR A 6 14.41 -6.68 -2.65
CA THR A 6 13.55 -5.87 -1.78
C THR A 6 12.77 -4.86 -2.62
N VAL A 7 11.45 -4.87 -2.48
CA VAL A 7 10.55 -3.94 -3.17
C VAL A 7 9.58 -3.31 -2.18
N GLU A 8 9.31 -2.02 -2.37
CA GLU A 8 8.46 -1.26 -1.46
C GLU A 8 7.05 -1.08 -2.04
N GLU A 9 6.04 -1.13 -1.15
CA GLU A 9 4.69 -0.64 -1.43
C GLU A 9 4.73 0.83 -1.87
N LYS A 10 3.84 1.18 -2.79
CA LYS A 10 3.65 2.58 -3.17
C LYS A 10 3.17 3.40 -1.96
N TYR A 11 4.06 4.24 -1.44
CA TYR A 11 3.75 5.16 -0.35
C TYR A 11 3.85 6.62 -0.81
N SER A 12 2.83 7.42 -0.51
CA SER A 12 2.85 8.86 -0.81
C SER A 12 3.60 9.59 0.29
N GLN A 13 4.66 10.32 -0.08
CA GLN A 13 5.41 11.16 0.87
C GLN A 13 4.60 12.37 1.39
N TYR A 14 3.43 12.65 0.82
CA TYR A 14 2.59 13.78 1.21
C TYR A 14 1.72 13.52 2.46
N TRP A 15 1.61 12.27 2.93
CA TRP A 15 0.79 11.95 4.11
C TRP A 15 1.16 12.75 5.37
N PRO A 16 2.45 12.92 5.74
CA PRO A 16 2.85 13.77 6.85
C PRO A 16 2.42 15.24 6.68
N ALA A 17 2.58 15.80 5.47
CA ALA A 17 2.18 17.17 5.18
C ALA A 17 0.66 17.34 5.31
N ILE A 18 -0.14 16.42 4.76
CA ILE A 18 -1.60 16.42 4.90
C ILE A 18 -2.00 16.35 6.38
N CYS A 19 -1.36 15.48 7.17
CA CYS A 19 -1.63 15.34 8.60
C CYS A 19 -1.38 16.65 9.38
N ILE A 20 -0.24 17.31 9.13
CA ILE A 20 0.15 18.56 9.80
C ILE A 20 -0.78 19.71 9.39
N ILE A 21 -0.99 19.90 8.08
CA ILE A 21 -1.85 20.97 7.56
C ILE A 21 -3.28 20.82 8.08
N SER A 22 -3.82 19.60 8.07
CA SER A 22 -5.17 19.34 8.57
C SER A 22 -5.29 19.60 10.08
N LEU A 23 -4.26 19.26 10.86
CA LEU A 23 -4.24 19.55 12.29
C LEU A 23 -4.22 21.06 12.56
N LEU A 24 -3.36 21.81 11.86
CA LEU A 24 -3.28 23.26 11.99
C LEU A 24 -4.60 23.94 11.61
N LEU A 25 -5.23 23.50 10.52
CA LEU A 25 -6.55 23.99 10.12
C LEU A 25 -7.63 23.64 11.14
N ALA A 26 -7.62 22.43 11.71
CA ALA A 26 -8.57 22.04 12.75
C ALA A 26 -8.48 22.96 13.98
N VAL A 27 -7.26 23.25 14.43
CA VAL A 27 -6.99 24.15 15.56
C VAL A 27 -7.39 25.59 15.24
N ALA A 28 -7.02 26.10 14.05
CA ALA A 28 -7.37 27.46 13.65
C ALA A 28 -8.90 27.65 13.54
N LEU A 29 -9.61 26.70 12.95
CA LEU A 29 -11.07 26.73 12.86
C LEU A 29 -11.74 26.61 14.23
N PHE A 30 -11.18 25.79 15.12
CA PHE A 30 -11.65 25.68 16.50
C PHE A 30 -11.50 27.00 17.27
N TYR A 31 -10.37 27.69 17.11
CA TYR A 31 -10.18 29.00 17.72
C TYR A 31 -11.13 30.06 17.14
N SER A 32 -11.27 30.10 15.82
CA SER A 32 -12.21 31.00 15.13
C SER A 32 -13.67 30.77 15.58
N TYR A 33 -14.04 29.52 15.84
CA TYR A 33 -15.33 29.15 16.40
C TYR A 33 -15.58 29.82 17.76
N GLN A 34 -14.58 29.86 18.66
CA GLN A 34 -14.73 30.44 20.01
C GLN A 34 -14.99 31.95 20.02
N VAL A 35 -14.52 32.67 19.01
CA VAL A 35 -14.61 34.14 18.93
C VAL A 35 -15.84 34.60 18.12
N THR A 36 -16.53 33.66 17.45
CA THR A 36 -17.66 33.99 16.57
C THR A 36 -18.98 33.98 17.35
N ALA A 37 -19.70 35.11 17.36
CA ALA A 37 -21.01 35.24 18.02
C ALA A 37 -22.20 34.81 17.14
N ASN A 38 -21.97 34.52 15.86
CA ASN A 38 -23.02 34.13 14.92
C ASN A 38 -23.26 32.61 14.96
N VAL A 39 -24.44 32.21 15.44
CA VAL A 39 -24.86 30.80 15.64
C VAL A 39 -24.75 29.94 14.37
N LEU A 40 -25.03 30.49 13.19
CA LEU A 40 -24.94 29.73 11.94
C LEU A 40 -23.48 29.47 11.53
N ILE A 41 -22.63 30.49 11.65
CA ILE A 41 -21.19 30.39 11.32
C ILE A 41 -20.49 29.49 12.35
N GLU A 42 -20.88 29.59 13.60
CA GLU A 42 -20.45 28.72 14.69
C GLU A 42 -20.63 27.23 14.34
N GLY A 43 -21.84 26.86 13.87
CA GLY A 43 -22.14 25.49 13.46
C GLY A 43 -21.24 24.99 12.32
N TYR A 44 -21.02 25.81 11.29
CA TYR A 44 -20.15 25.44 10.17
C TYR A 44 -18.69 25.29 10.58
N LEU A 45 -18.16 26.21 11.39
CA LEU A 45 -16.78 26.16 11.88
C LEU A 45 -16.54 24.93 12.78
N ARG A 46 -17.52 24.58 13.63
CA ARG A 46 -17.44 23.39 14.47
C ARG A 46 -17.40 22.11 13.64
N LEU A 47 -18.29 21.99 12.65
CA LEU A 47 -18.33 20.83 11.76
C LEU A 47 -17.03 20.71 10.94
N ALA A 48 -16.54 21.83 10.40
CA ALA A 48 -15.30 21.86 9.64
C ALA A 48 -14.10 21.48 10.51
N SER A 49 -13.97 22.05 11.71
CA SER A 49 -12.90 21.71 12.66
C SER A 49 -12.89 20.23 13.01
N PHE A 50 -14.07 19.65 13.28
CA PHE A 50 -14.20 18.21 13.51
C PHE A 50 -13.79 17.38 12.27
N GLY A 51 -14.20 17.80 11.07
CA GLY A 51 -13.83 17.14 9.82
C GLY A 51 -12.31 17.13 9.58
N PHE A 52 -11.64 18.26 9.78
CA PHE A 52 -10.18 18.35 9.66
C PHE A 52 -9.45 17.56 10.74
N LEU A 53 -9.98 17.51 11.97
CA LEU A 53 -9.43 16.68 13.04
C LEU A 53 -9.54 15.19 12.69
N ALA A 54 -10.70 14.74 12.21
CA ALA A 54 -10.89 13.35 11.77
C ALA A 54 -9.93 13.00 10.62
N LEU A 55 -9.77 13.90 9.65
CA LEU A 55 -8.83 13.71 8.54
C LEU A 55 -7.37 13.64 9.03
N SER A 56 -7.00 14.43 10.03
CA SER A 56 -5.68 14.36 10.68
C SER A 56 -5.47 13.01 11.36
N ILE A 57 -6.45 12.51 12.12
CA ILE A 57 -6.38 11.19 12.78
C ILE A 57 -6.25 10.06 11.77
N LEU A 58 -7.03 10.09 10.68
CA LEU A 58 -6.93 9.09 9.61
C LEU A 58 -5.57 9.13 8.92
N SER A 59 -5.05 10.33 8.66
CA SER A 59 -3.71 10.52 8.10
C SER A 59 -2.63 10.02 9.05
N TYR A 60 -2.80 10.26 10.36
CA TYR A 60 -1.89 9.75 11.39
C TYR A 60 -1.86 8.22 11.40
N PHE A 61 -3.01 7.54 11.33
CA PHE A 61 -3.03 6.08 11.21
C PHE A 61 -2.30 5.60 9.96
N LYS A 62 -2.48 6.27 8.81
CA LYS A 62 -1.72 5.95 7.59
C LYS A 62 -0.21 6.09 7.75
N ILE A 63 0.25 7.15 8.43
CA ILE A 63 1.69 7.35 8.72
C ILE A 63 2.18 6.30 9.72
N ARG A 64 1.37 5.99 10.73
CA ARG A 64 1.68 5.00 11.77
C ARG A 64 1.81 3.59 11.20
N ASP A 65 0.89 3.20 10.33
CA ASP A 65 0.91 1.87 9.71
C ASP A 65 2.10 1.74 8.74
N GLY A 66 2.58 2.85 8.15
CA GLY A 66 3.80 2.88 7.35
C GLY A 66 3.67 2.12 6.02
N LYS A 67 4.81 1.95 5.34
CA LYS A 67 4.90 1.22 4.07
C LYS A 67 5.21 -0.25 4.32
N VAL A 68 4.56 -1.15 3.58
CA VAL A 68 4.95 -2.56 3.55
C VAL A 68 6.16 -2.74 2.63
N LEU A 69 7.19 -3.39 3.15
CA LEU A 69 8.36 -3.87 2.42
C LEU A 69 8.17 -5.35 2.11
N ILE A 70 8.58 -5.74 0.91
CA ILE A 70 8.49 -7.11 0.43
C ILE A 70 9.88 -7.56 0.04
N ASP A 71 10.40 -8.53 0.78
CA ASP A 71 11.69 -9.14 0.53
C ASP A 71 11.46 -10.50 -0.15
N LEU A 72 12.03 -10.64 -1.33
CA LEU A 72 11.99 -11.86 -2.12
C LEU A 72 13.33 -12.56 -1.98
N GLU A 73 13.32 -13.75 -1.41
CA GLU A 73 14.51 -14.58 -1.24
C GLU A 73 14.29 -15.89 -2.00
N ASN A 74 15.13 -16.17 -2.99
CA ASN A 74 15.16 -17.49 -3.60
C ASN A 74 16.21 -18.37 -2.91
N ASP A 75 15.78 -19.53 -2.42
CA ASP A 75 16.69 -20.55 -1.92
C ASP A 75 17.26 -21.40 -3.05
N SER A 76 18.39 -22.06 -2.80
CA SER A 76 19.04 -22.95 -3.78
C SER A 76 18.15 -24.11 -4.23
N ASP A 77 17.13 -24.46 -3.44
CA ASP A 77 16.21 -25.58 -3.70
C ASP A 77 14.99 -25.18 -4.55
N GLY A 78 14.98 -23.97 -5.13
CA GLY A 78 13.90 -23.51 -6.02
C GLY A 78 12.62 -23.10 -5.28
N VAL A 79 12.74 -22.80 -3.99
CA VAL A 79 11.66 -22.22 -3.17
C VAL A 79 11.87 -20.71 -3.08
N LEU A 80 10.86 -19.96 -3.53
CA LEU A 80 10.78 -18.52 -3.35
C LEU A 80 10.09 -18.21 -2.02
N THR A 81 10.82 -17.58 -1.11
CA THR A 81 10.26 -17.04 0.12
C THR A 81 9.93 -15.57 -0.07
N VAL A 82 8.68 -15.19 0.15
CA VAL A 82 8.19 -13.81 0.13
C VAL A 82 7.98 -13.37 1.56
N LYS A 83 8.83 -12.50 2.07
CA LYS A 83 8.71 -11.94 3.43
C LYS A 83 8.09 -10.55 3.36
N TYR A 84 7.10 -10.31 4.20
CA TYR A 84 6.46 -9.03 4.34
C TYR A 84 6.87 -8.39 5.66
N SER A 85 7.45 -7.20 5.58
CA SER A 85 7.85 -6.45 6.77
C SER A 85 7.25 -5.04 6.75
N VAL A 86 6.92 -4.51 7.92
CA VAL A 86 6.54 -3.11 8.11
C VAL A 86 7.46 -2.54 9.17
N ARG A 87 8.13 -1.42 8.86
CA ARG A 87 9.06 -0.76 9.79
C ARG A 87 10.12 -1.73 10.35
N ASN A 88 10.69 -2.60 9.50
CA ASN A 88 11.61 -3.68 9.88
C ASN A 88 11.06 -4.72 10.87
N GLN A 89 9.75 -4.72 11.14
CA GLN A 89 9.09 -5.80 11.86
C GLN A 89 8.49 -6.77 10.86
N TYR A 90 8.83 -8.05 11.03
CA TYR A 90 8.30 -9.13 10.22
C TYR A 90 6.82 -9.35 10.54
N ILE A 91 5.97 -9.35 9.51
CA ILE A 91 4.53 -9.60 9.66
C ILE A 91 4.18 -11.01 9.23
N HIS A 92 4.69 -11.43 8.07
CA HIS A 92 4.24 -12.66 7.42
C HIS A 92 5.27 -13.15 6.40
N SER A 93 5.34 -14.46 6.16
CA SER A 93 6.00 -15.03 4.98
C SER A 93 5.11 -16.03 4.29
N GLU A 94 5.29 -16.10 2.97
CA GLU A 94 4.75 -17.16 2.15
C GLU A 94 5.88 -17.84 1.38
N GLU A 95 5.82 -19.16 1.26
CA GLU A 95 6.81 -19.97 0.54
C GLU A 95 6.17 -20.60 -0.69
N TRP A 96 6.80 -20.39 -1.84
CA TRP A 96 6.23 -20.68 -3.13
C TRP A 96 7.22 -21.50 -3.94
N ALA A 97 6.79 -22.65 -4.46
CA ALA A 97 7.62 -23.44 -5.36
C ALA A 97 7.71 -22.76 -6.73
N VAL A 98 8.92 -22.40 -7.16
CA VAL A 98 9.13 -21.73 -8.46
C VAL A 98 8.72 -22.62 -9.63
N SER A 99 8.85 -23.94 -9.48
CA SER A 99 8.46 -24.96 -10.46
C SER A 99 6.97 -24.95 -10.82
N GLU A 100 6.11 -24.47 -9.92
CA GLU A 100 4.66 -24.38 -10.12
C GLU A 100 4.24 -23.11 -10.87
N MET A 101 5.11 -22.10 -10.93
CA MET A 101 4.82 -20.84 -11.62
C MET A 101 4.90 -21.01 -13.14
N PHE A 102 3.75 -20.87 -13.80
CA PHE A 102 3.66 -21.01 -15.25
C PHE A 102 3.86 -19.67 -15.97
N GLU A 103 3.06 -18.66 -15.61
CA GLU A 103 3.10 -17.33 -16.23
C GLU A 103 3.12 -16.24 -15.17
N VAL A 104 3.83 -15.14 -15.45
CA VAL A 104 3.90 -13.96 -14.58
C VAL A 104 3.60 -12.71 -15.40
N LYS A 105 2.63 -11.90 -14.95
CA LYS A 105 2.27 -10.64 -15.59
C LYS A 105 2.06 -9.52 -14.57
N THR A 106 2.28 -8.29 -15.03
CA THR A 106 1.85 -7.08 -14.32
C THR A 106 0.43 -6.72 -14.73
N ASP A 107 -0.43 -6.42 -13.78
CA ASP A 107 -1.83 -6.08 -14.02
C ASP A 107 -2.21 -4.79 -13.29
N ILE A 108 -3.35 -4.20 -13.65
CA ILE A 108 -3.93 -3.06 -12.93
C ILE A 108 -4.46 -3.55 -11.59
N MET A 109 -4.29 -2.75 -10.55
CA MET A 109 -4.80 -3.09 -9.22
C MET A 109 -6.32 -3.28 -9.25
N PRO A 110 -6.87 -4.37 -8.67
CA PRO A 110 -8.30 -4.58 -8.62
C PRO A 110 -8.99 -3.44 -7.85
N ASP A 111 -10.05 -2.87 -8.43
CA ASP A 111 -10.79 -1.74 -7.86
C ASP A 111 -11.46 -2.15 -6.54
N ARG A 112 -10.91 -1.69 -5.42
CA ARG A 112 -11.52 -1.86 -4.09
C ARG A 112 -11.56 -0.58 -3.25
N SER A 113 -11.02 0.54 -3.73
CA SER A 113 -11.06 1.82 -3.00
C SER A 113 -11.42 2.98 -3.91
N LEU A 114 -12.18 3.95 -3.38
CA LEU A 114 -12.53 5.20 -4.08
C LEU A 114 -11.29 5.95 -4.60
N TYR A 115 -10.15 5.80 -3.93
CA TYR A 115 -8.87 6.39 -4.33
C TYR A 115 -8.30 5.79 -5.63
N ASN A 116 -8.40 4.46 -5.80
CA ASN A 116 -7.91 3.77 -7.02
C ASN A 116 -8.72 4.15 -8.27
N ASN A 117 -10.01 4.48 -8.10
CA ASN A 117 -10.85 4.97 -9.19
C ASN A 117 -10.37 6.32 -9.76
N LEU A 118 -9.77 7.17 -8.92
CA LEU A 118 -9.27 8.48 -9.33
C LEU A 118 -7.87 8.42 -9.94
N ILE A 119 -7.03 7.47 -9.54
CA ILE A 119 -5.64 7.35 -9.99
C ILE A 119 -5.34 5.90 -10.40
N LYS A 120 -5.67 5.53 -11.65
CA LYS A 120 -5.40 4.21 -12.27
C LYS A 120 -3.91 3.91 -12.54
N LYS A 121 -3.00 4.42 -11.70
CA LYS A 121 -1.54 4.26 -11.85
C LYS A 121 -1.00 3.03 -11.13
N ASP A 122 -1.76 2.47 -10.20
CA ASP A 122 -1.28 1.41 -9.33
C ASP A 122 -1.25 0.08 -10.08
N ARG A 123 -0.21 -0.71 -9.81
CA ARG A 123 0.04 -1.99 -10.46
C ARG A 123 0.16 -3.08 -9.42
N CYS A 124 -0.21 -4.29 -9.83
CA CYS A 124 -0.03 -5.50 -9.07
C CYS A 124 0.68 -6.55 -9.94
N VAL A 125 1.21 -7.58 -9.31
CA VAL A 125 1.82 -8.71 -10.02
C VAL A 125 0.93 -9.92 -9.81
N ARG A 126 0.62 -10.61 -10.90
CA ARG A 126 -0.17 -11.83 -10.90
C ARG A 126 0.63 -12.94 -11.55
N PHE A 127 0.42 -14.15 -11.07
CA PHE A 127 0.99 -15.34 -11.65
C PHE A 127 -0.08 -16.41 -11.75
N ARG A 128 0.14 -17.35 -12.66
CA ARG A 128 -0.72 -18.53 -12.85
C ARG A 128 0.08 -19.77 -12.52
N ARG A 129 -0.53 -20.70 -11.78
CA ARG A 129 0.05 -22.02 -11.51
C ARG A 129 -0.20 -22.97 -12.68
N LYS A 130 0.67 -23.96 -12.89
CA LYS A 130 0.49 -24.96 -13.96
C LYS A 130 -0.84 -25.74 -13.84
N SER A 131 -1.32 -25.96 -12.63
CA SER A 131 -2.53 -26.73 -12.33
C SER A 131 -3.81 -25.91 -12.25
N GLU A 132 -3.73 -24.58 -12.32
CA GLU A 132 -4.87 -23.68 -12.11
C GLU A 132 -5.06 -22.76 -13.32
N GLU A 133 -6.30 -22.57 -13.77
CA GLU A 133 -6.60 -21.61 -14.84
C GLU A 133 -6.60 -20.16 -14.33
N ASP A 134 -6.83 -19.98 -13.03
CA ASP A 134 -6.99 -18.68 -12.40
C ASP A 134 -5.67 -17.98 -12.08
N TRP A 135 -5.70 -16.65 -12.18
CA TRP A 135 -4.57 -15.78 -11.88
C TRP A 135 -4.58 -15.37 -10.40
N ILE A 136 -3.54 -15.77 -9.67
CA ILE A 136 -3.34 -15.45 -8.26
C ILE A 136 -2.52 -14.15 -8.13
N TYR A 137 -2.85 -13.32 -7.15
CA TYR A 137 -2.09 -12.11 -6.84
C TYR A 137 -0.84 -12.45 -6.01
N PHE A 138 0.31 -12.02 -6.49
CA PHE A 138 1.60 -12.17 -5.83
C PHE A 138 1.71 -11.41 -4.50
N ASN A 139 1.04 -10.27 -4.47
CA ASN A 139 1.20 -9.23 -3.47
C ASN A 139 -0.03 -9.15 -2.57
N LYS A 140 -0.56 -10.30 -2.13
CA LYS A 140 -1.80 -10.38 -1.35
C LYS A 140 -1.48 -10.81 0.08
N ILE A 141 -1.57 -9.89 1.05
CA ILE A 141 -1.48 -10.21 2.48
C ILE A 141 -2.87 -10.14 3.10
N ASN A 142 -3.30 -11.16 3.85
CA ASN A 142 -4.55 -11.15 4.61
C ASN A 142 -5.78 -10.69 3.78
N GLY A 143 -5.84 -11.07 2.51
CA GLY A 143 -6.93 -10.68 1.61
C GLY A 143 -6.79 -9.30 0.94
N ARG A 144 -5.80 -8.49 1.31
CA ARG A 144 -5.49 -7.18 0.72
C ARG A 144 -4.35 -7.29 -0.29
N VAL A 145 -4.57 -6.78 -1.50
CA VAL A 145 -3.53 -6.63 -2.53
C VAL A 145 -2.73 -5.34 -2.25
N ILE A 146 -1.41 -5.42 -2.25
CA ILE A 146 -0.50 -4.31 -1.96
C ILE A 146 -0.20 -3.53 -3.25
N PRO A 147 -0.51 -2.22 -3.34
CA PRO A 147 -0.20 -1.43 -4.53
C PRO A 147 1.31 -1.29 -4.76
N PHE A 148 1.76 -1.50 -5.99
CA PHE A 148 3.10 -1.12 -6.43
C PHE A 148 3.07 0.02 -7.45
N THR A 149 4.20 0.71 -7.56
CA THR A 149 4.50 1.53 -8.74
C THR A 149 4.70 0.62 -9.96
N LYS A 150 4.55 1.18 -11.17
CA LYS A 150 4.78 0.44 -12.42
C LYS A 150 6.19 -0.17 -12.47
N GLU A 151 7.19 0.63 -12.09
CA GLU A 151 8.60 0.22 -12.04
C GLU A 151 8.82 -0.95 -11.06
N ASN A 152 8.27 -0.85 -9.85
CA ASN A 152 8.39 -1.91 -8.84
C ASN A 152 7.69 -3.20 -9.27
N ALA A 153 6.48 -3.11 -9.84
CA ALA A 153 5.77 -4.28 -10.36
C ALA A 153 6.55 -4.96 -11.49
N GLN A 154 7.20 -4.17 -12.34
CA GLN A 154 8.00 -4.67 -13.45
C GLN A 154 9.30 -5.33 -12.95
N ARG A 155 9.99 -4.74 -11.96
CA ARG A 155 11.14 -5.35 -11.29
C ARG A 155 10.82 -6.70 -10.66
N ILE A 156 9.66 -6.82 -9.99
CA ILE A 156 9.19 -8.10 -9.42
C ILE A 156 8.97 -9.11 -10.55
N ARG A 157 8.26 -8.73 -11.62
CA ARG A 157 8.01 -9.62 -12.76
C ARG A 157 9.33 -10.12 -13.37
N ASP A 158 10.25 -9.22 -13.66
CA ASP A 158 11.52 -9.55 -14.31
C ASP A 158 12.38 -10.44 -13.40
N TYR A 159 12.35 -10.19 -12.08
CA TYR A 159 12.98 -11.06 -11.10
C TYR A 159 12.35 -12.45 -11.12
N LEU A 160 11.02 -12.58 -11.02
CA LEU A 160 10.31 -13.86 -11.05
C LEU A 160 10.56 -14.67 -12.34
N VAL A 161 10.62 -14.00 -13.49
CA VAL A 161 10.96 -14.66 -14.78
C VAL A 161 12.39 -15.16 -14.74
N LYS A 162 13.34 -14.37 -14.25
CA LYS A 162 14.76 -14.75 -14.17
C LYS A 162 15.03 -15.94 -13.24
N ILE A 163 14.23 -16.13 -12.19
CA ILE A 163 14.39 -17.29 -11.28
C ILE A 163 13.77 -18.56 -11.85
N LYS A 164 12.83 -18.41 -12.78
CA LYS A 164 12.13 -19.52 -13.42
C LYS A 164 12.99 -20.14 -14.54
N ASP A 165 13.73 -19.32 -15.27
CA ASP A 165 14.68 -19.72 -16.32
C ASP A 165 15.98 -20.28 -15.74
#